data_AF-A0A9E7N5X1-F1
#
_entry.id   AF-A0A9E7N5X1-F1
#
_cell.length_a   1.000
_cell.length_b   1.000
_cell.length_c   1.000
_cell.angle_alpha   90.00
_cell.angle_beta   90.00
_cell.angle_gamma   90.00
#
_symmetry.space_group_name_H-M   'P 1'
#
loop_
_entity.id
_entity.type
_entity.pdbx_description
1 polymer ?
#
loop_
_entity_poly.entity_id
_entity_poly.type
_entity_poly.pdbx_seq_one_letter_code
_entity_poly.pdbx_strand_id
1 'polypeptide(L)'
;MGGERDENDGVAGSRFGTVYLGSDGRFYTSWDVLEKYRSGTWKPCLRHRSGRRLVADGDALLSLTPVAASDLPDWLEIRVTTGQRRVKTRAIDTRQ
;
A
#
# COMPACT_ATOMS: atom_id res chain seq x y z
N MET A 1 -36.25 20.50 -10.83
CA MET A 1 -35.20 20.58 -9.80
C MET A 1 -34.62 19.19 -9.69
N GLY A 2 -33.44 18.99 -10.26
CA GLY A 2 -32.85 17.66 -10.45
C GLY A 2 -31.54 17.52 -9.71
N GLY A 3 -31.33 16.33 -9.17
CA GLY A 3 -30.02 15.80 -8.84
C GLY A 3 -29.63 15.94 -7.37
N GLU A 4 -30.27 15.16 -6.51
CA GLU A 4 -29.55 14.42 -5.47
C GLU A 4 -28.35 13.74 -6.17
N ARG A 5 -27.13 14.16 -5.82
CA ARG A 5 -25.90 13.50 -6.28
C ARG A 5 -25.17 13.03 -5.04
N ASP A 6 -25.41 11.76 -4.75
CA ASP A 6 -24.40 10.75 -4.48
C ASP A 6 -23.30 11.18 -3.51
N GLU A 7 -23.55 10.87 -2.24
CA GLU A 7 -22.76 9.87 -1.51
C GLU A 7 -21.59 9.32 -2.35
N ASN A 8 -20.45 9.99 -2.24
CA ASN A 8 -19.20 9.44 -2.73
C ASN A 8 -18.19 9.58 -1.61
N ASP A 9 -18.12 8.49 -0.84
CA ASP A 9 -17.06 8.09 0.07
C ASP A 9 -15.69 8.15 -0.64
N GLY A 10 -15.22 9.35 -0.89
CA GLY A 10 -13.84 9.61 -1.20
C GLY A 10 -13.09 9.55 0.12
N VAL A 11 -12.67 8.36 0.55
CA VAL A 11 -11.73 8.15 1.67
C VAL A 11 -10.62 9.18 1.56
N ALA A 12 -10.77 10.25 2.34
CA ALA A 12 -9.81 11.32 2.47
C ALA A 12 -8.51 10.66 2.94
N GLY A 13 -7.43 10.92 2.20
CA GLY A 13 -6.19 10.16 2.26
C GLY A 13 -5.78 9.78 3.67
N SER A 14 -5.72 8.46 3.93
CA SER A 14 -5.03 7.92 5.10
C SER A 14 -3.67 8.62 5.20
N ARG A 15 -3.37 9.23 6.36
CA ARG A 15 -2.10 9.94 6.61
C ARG A 15 -0.87 9.03 6.42
N PHE A 16 -1.09 7.72 6.27
CA PHE A 16 -0.10 6.67 6.19
C PHE A 16 0.10 6.13 4.76
N GLY A 17 -0.66 6.65 3.79
CA GLY A 17 -0.63 6.21 2.39
C GLY A 17 -1.40 4.91 2.14
N THR A 18 -1.31 4.38 0.92
CA THR A 18 -1.96 3.12 0.54
C THR A 18 -1.22 1.93 1.14
N VAL A 19 -1.97 0.92 1.62
CA VAL A 19 -1.44 -0.40 1.99
C VAL A 19 -1.77 -1.39 0.86
N TYR A 20 -0.83 -2.29 0.57
CA TYR A 20 -0.95 -3.33 -0.44
C TYR A 20 -0.81 -4.71 0.21
N LEU A 21 -1.62 -5.66 -0.21
CA LEU A 21 -1.42 -7.09 0.00
C LEU A 21 -0.64 -7.65 -1.19
N GLY A 22 0.53 -8.21 -0.91
CA GLY A 22 1.33 -8.98 -1.86
C GLY A 22 0.73 -10.37 -2.10
N SER A 23 0.92 -10.91 -3.30
CA SER A 23 0.59 -12.31 -3.59
C SER A 23 1.44 -13.32 -2.82
N ASP A 24 2.46 -12.85 -2.10
CA ASP A 24 3.25 -13.61 -1.11
C ASP A 24 2.61 -13.61 0.30
N GLY A 25 1.43 -13.02 0.45
CA GLY A 25 0.70 -12.94 1.72
C GLY A 25 1.19 -11.85 2.66
N ARG A 26 2.16 -11.02 2.25
CA ARG A 26 2.72 -9.94 3.08
C ARG A 26 2.07 -8.60 2.78
N PHE A 27 2.02 -7.73 3.78
CA PHE A 27 1.52 -6.37 3.64
C PHE A 27 2.66 -5.39 3.42
N TYR A 28 2.42 -4.39 2.58
CA TYR A 28 3.38 -3.35 2.23
C TYR A 28 2.70 -2.00 2.21
N THR A 29 3.26 -1.02 2.92
CA THR A 29 2.82 0.36 2.75
C THR A 29 3.36 0.95 1.44
N SER A 30 2.77 2.04 0.97
CA SER A 30 3.31 2.79 -0.17
C SER A 30 4.76 3.24 0.05
N TRP A 31 5.16 3.43 1.30
CA TRP A 31 6.53 3.77 1.67
C TRP A 31 7.46 2.56 1.55
N ASP A 32 7.06 1.39 2.05
CA ASP A 32 7.80 0.13 1.87
C ASP A 32 8.05 -0.15 0.37
N VAL A 33 7.01 -0.02 -0.46
CA VAL A 33 7.10 -0.20 -1.92
C VAL A 33 8.09 0.78 -2.53
N LEU A 34 8.01 2.06 -2.14
CA LEU A 34 8.91 3.10 -2.63
C LEU A 34 10.37 2.84 -2.22
N GLU A 35 10.60 2.37 -1.01
CA GLU A 35 11.92 2.02 -0.51
C GLU A 35 12.51 0.81 -1.25
N LYS A 36 11.70 -0.22 -1.51
CA LYS A 36 12.08 -1.38 -2.34
C LYS A 36 12.45 -1.00 -3.77
N TYR A 37 11.76 -0.04 -4.36
CA TYR A 37 12.14 0.51 -5.67
C TYR A 37 13.44 1.31 -5.61
N ARG A 38 13.59 2.19 -4.61
CA ARG A 38 14.78 3.04 -4.47
C ARG A 38 16.05 2.25 -4.21
N SER A 39 15.95 1.17 -3.43
CA SER A 39 17.06 0.26 -3.16
C SER A 39 17.36 -0.68 -4.33
N GLY A 40 16.53 -0.67 -5.39
CA GLY A 40 16.66 -1.58 -6.53
C GLY A 40 16.27 -3.02 -6.22
N THR A 41 15.79 -3.32 -5.00
CA THR A 41 15.30 -4.66 -4.65
C THR A 41 14.13 -5.07 -5.54
N TRP A 42 13.22 -4.15 -5.81
CA TRP A 42 12.08 -4.40 -6.69
C TRP A 42 12.19 -3.59 -7.97
N LYS A 43 11.89 -4.24 -9.11
CA LYS A 43 11.76 -3.57 -10.41
C LYS A 43 10.27 -3.42 -10.73
N PRO A 44 9.78 -2.20 -11.06
CA PRO A 44 8.39 -2.03 -11.46
C PRO A 44 8.14 -2.67 -12.83
N CYS A 45 7.09 -3.48 -12.96
CA CYS A 45 6.74 -4.13 -14.22
C CYS A 45 5.49 -3.49 -14.84
N LEU A 46 4.38 -3.48 -14.11
CA LEU A 46 3.09 -2.98 -14.60
C LEU A 46 2.33 -2.25 -13.49
N ARG A 47 1.57 -1.22 -13.88
CA ARG A 47 0.60 -0.55 -13.01
C ARG A 47 -0.77 -0.57 -13.68
N HIS A 48 -1.74 -1.20 -13.03
CA HIS A 48 -3.11 -1.23 -13.51
C HIS A 48 -3.88 0.02 -13.04
N ARG A 49 -4.94 0.40 -13.78
CA ARG A 49 -5.77 1.58 -13.44
C ARG A 49 -6.50 1.43 -12.10
N SER A 50 -6.80 0.21 -11.68
CA SER A 50 -7.38 -0.09 -10.35
C SER A 50 -6.42 0.10 -9.18
N GLY A 51 -5.17 0.51 -9.43
CA GLY A 51 -4.15 0.68 -8.39
C GLY A 51 -3.33 -0.57 -8.08
N ARG A 52 -3.74 -1.74 -8.61
CA ARG A 52 -2.93 -2.98 -8.56
C ARG A 52 -1.60 -2.78 -9.27
N ARG A 53 -0.52 -3.31 -8.71
CA ARG A 53 0.84 -3.22 -9.27
C ARG A 53 1.43 -4.61 -9.44
N LEU A 54 2.28 -4.76 -10.44
CA LEU A 54 3.12 -5.93 -10.64
C LEU A 54 4.57 -5.48 -10.53
N VAL A 55 5.34 -6.17 -9.71
CA VAL A 55 6.77 -5.90 -9.47
C VAL A 55 7.55 -7.19 -9.62
N ALA A 56 8.78 -7.09 -10.09
CA ALA A 56 9.75 -8.18 -10.03
C ALA A 56 10.58 -8.06 -8.75
N ASP A 57 10.68 -9.15 -8.00
CA ASP A 57 11.54 -9.33 -6.84
C ASP A 57 12.51 -10.49 -7.14
N GLY A 58 13.71 -10.16 -7.60
CA GLY A 58 14.60 -11.14 -8.24
C GLY A 58 13.94 -11.77 -9.46
N ASP A 59 13.82 -13.10 -9.46
CA ASP A 59 13.19 -13.89 -10.53
C ASP A 59 11.68 -14.14 -10.29
N ALA A 60 11.12 -13.62 -9.19
CA ALA A 60 9.71 -13.77 -8.87
C ALA A 60 8.89 -12.54 -9.29
N LEU A 61 7.64 -12.77 -9.69
CA LEU A 61 6.66 -11.71 -9.91
C LEU A 61 5.72 -11.61 -8.71
N LEU A 62 5.66 -10.42 -8.11
CA LEU A 62 4.80 -10.11 -6.98
C LEU A 62 3.69 -9.16 -7.42
N SER A 63 2.45 -9.59 -7.23
CA SER A 63 1.28 -8.75 -7.41
C SER A 63 0.95 -8.02 -6.11
N LEU A 64 0.85 -6.70 -6.16
CA LEU A 64 0.47 -5.84 -5.05
C LEU A 64 -0.96 -5.33 -5.27
N THR A 65 -1.90 -5.77 -4.45
CA THR A 65 -3.30 -5.35 -4.50
C THR A 65 -3.56 -4.32 -3.40
N PRO A 66 -4.07 -3.11 -3.72
CA PRO A 66 -4.41 -2.14 -2.68
C PRO A 66 -5.50 -2.71 -1.77
N VAL A 67 -5.37 -2.48 -0.47
CA VAL A 67 -6.34 -2.91 0.56
C VAL A 67 -7.01 -1.67 1.14
N ALA A 68 -8.34 -1.70 1.26
CA ALA A 68 -9.07 -0.62 1.92
C ALA A 68 -8.71 -0.59 3.41
N ALA A 69 -8.74 0.59 4.02
CA ALA A 69 -8.40 0.73 5.44
C ALA A 69 -9.34 -0.08 6.35
N SER A 70 -10.61 -0.21 5.96
CA SER A 70 -11.63 -1.03 6.64
C SER A 70 -11.34 -2.53 6.59
N ASP A 71 -10.55 -2.98 5.61
CA ASP A 71 -10.29 -4.39 5.35
C ASP A 71 -8.91 -4.81 5.87
N LEU A 72 -8.19 -3.90 6.51
CA LEU A 72 -6.92 -4.22 7.14
C LEU A 72 -7.17 -5.09 8.37
N PRO A 73 -6.42 -6.18 8.54
CA PRO A 73 -6.60 -7.04 9.70
C PRO A 73 -6.08 -6.36 10.97
N ASP A 74 -6.74 -6.63 12.10
CA ASP A 74 -6.40 -6.02 13.40
C ASP A 74 -4.98 -6.33 13.89
N TRP A 75 -4.40 -7.43 13.42
CA TRP A 75 -3.03 -7.83 13.75
C TRP A 75 -1.97 -7.09 12.91
N LEU A 76 -2.35 -6.31 11.91
CA LEU A 76 -1.41 -5.55 11.11
C LEU A 76 -1.15 -4.18 11.74
N GLU A 77 0.06 -4.00 12.28
CA GLU A 77 0.48 -2.70 12.80
C GLU A 77 1.16 -1.88 11.69
N ILE A 78 0.69 -0.65 11.47
CA ILE A 78 1.39 0.31 10.62
C ILE A 78 2.25 1.20 11.51
N ARG A 79 3.56 0.96 11.49
CA ARG A 79 4.51 1.81 12.21
C ARG A 79 4.80 3.07 11.44
N VAL A 80 4.73 4.19 12.15
CA VAL A 80 4.94 5.52 11.60
C VAL A 80 6.18 6.10 12.24
N THR A 81 7.20 6.37 11.44
CA THR A 81 8.40 7.08 11.89
C THR A 81 8.45 8.43 11.23
N THR A 82 8.40 9.48 12.03
CA THR A 82 8.48 10.86 11.56
C THR A 82 9.94 11.33 11.56
N GLY A 83 10.42 11.81 10.41
CA GLY A 83 11.65 12.58 10.32
C GLY A 83 11.35 14.04 9.96
N GLN A 84 12.37 14.91 9.96
CA GLN A 84 12.20 16.36 9.74
C GLN A 84 11.48 16.77 8.44
N ARG A 85 11.42 15.90 7.41
CA ARG A 85 10.82 16.23 6.10
C ARG A 85 9.85 15.19 5.55
N ARG A 86 9.78 13.98 6.11
CA ARG A 86 8.99 12.87 5.54
C ARG A 86 8.47 11.94 6.64
N VAL A 87 7.25 11.46 6.43
CA VAL A 87 6.64 10.38 7.21
C VAL A 87 7.01 9.06 6.54
N LYS A 88 7.65 8.16 7.28
CA LYS A 88 7.92 6.79 6.84
C LYS A 88 6.87 5.88 7.46
N THR A 89 6.27 5.02 6.66
CA THR A 89 5.36 3.99 7.16
C THR A 89 5.92 2.61 6.86
N ARG A 90 5.66 1.65 7.75
CA ARG A 90 6.06 0.25 7.58
C ARG A 90 4.97 -0.68 8.09
N ALA A 91 4.65 -1.68 7.30
CA ALA A 91 3.74 -2.75 7.70
C ALA A 91 4.47 -3.78 8.59
N ILE A 92 3.89 -4.11 9.73
CA ILE A 92 4.40 -5.10 10.69
C ILE A 92 3.32 -6.15 10.93
N ASP A 93 3.63 -7.41 10.60
CA ASP A 93 2.80 -8.55 10.97
C ASP A 93 3.08 -8.91 12.43
N THR A 94 2.12 -8.69 13.32
CA THR A 94 2.30 -8.94 14.77
C THR A 94 2.06 -10.40 15.17
N ARG A 95 1.75 -11.28 14.22
CA ARG A 95 1.58 -12.72 14.47
C ARG A 95 2.90 -13.50 14.42
N GLN A 96 4.00 -12.84 14.05
CA GLN A 96 5.33 -13.44 13.85
C GLN A 96 6.21 -13.35 15.09
#